data_AF-A0A353YCB1-F1
#
_entry.id   AF-A0A353YCB1-F1
#
_cell.length_a   1.000
_cell.length_b   1.000
_cell.length_c   1.000
_cell.angle_alpha   90.00
_cell.angle_beta   90.00
_cell.angle_gamma   90.00
#
_symmetry.space_group_name_H-M   'P 1'
#
loop_
_entity.id
_entity.type
_entity.pdbx_description
1 polymer ?
#
loop_
_entity_poly.entity_id
_entity_poly.type
_entity_poly.pdbx_seq_one_letter_code
_entity_poly.pdbx_strand_id
1 'polypeptide(L)'
;MQDPADIYLNTLVPMVVEQTNRGERAYDIYSRLLKERIIFVTGPIEDQVASLITAQLLFLEAENPKKEISMYINSPGGVVTSGMAI
;
A
#
# COMPACT_ATOMS: atom_id res chain seq x y z
N MET A 1 -28.36 11.21 -7.31
CA MET A 1 -27.22 11.82 -6.58
C MET A 1 -26.27 10.67 -6.32
N GLN A 2 -25.13 10.61 -6.99
CA GLN A 2 -24.13 9.55 -6.77
C GLN A 2 -23.58 9.72 -5.36
N ASP A 3 -23.62 8.65 -4.56
CA ASP A 3 -23.09 8.66 -3.21
C ASP A 3 -21.57 8.88 -3.30
N PRO A 4 -20.97 9.85 -2.57
CA PRO A 4 -19.51 9.98 -2.52
C PRO A 4 -18.81 8.67 -2.08
N ALA A 5 -19.52 7.76 -1.39
CA ALA A 5 -19.02 6.42 -1.08
C ALA A 5 -18.80 5.53 -2.32
N ASP A 6 -19.62 5.67 -3.37
CA ASP A 6 -19.53 4.87 -4.61
C ASP A 6 -18.27 5.19 -5.43
N ILE A 7 -17.72 6.40 -5.28
CA ILE A 7 -16.44 6.79 -5.90
C ILE A 7 -15.28 5.98 -5.32
N TYR A 8 -15.35 5.60 -4.04
CA TYR A 8 -14.31 4.80 -3.39
C TYR A 8 -14.38 3.31 -3.76
N LEU A 9 -15.57 2.79 -4.09
CA LEU A 9 -15.79 1.37 -4.39
C LEU A 9 -15.53 1.00 -5.85
N ASN A 10 -15.52 1.97 -6.77
CA ASN A 10 -15.24 1.74 -8.20
C ASN A 10 -13.84 2.22 -8.61
N THR A 11 -12.85 1.93 -7.78
CA THR A 11 -11.46 2.34 -8.02
C THR A 11 -10.76 1.30 -8.89
N LEU A 12 -10.92 1.38 -10.21
CA LEU A 12 -10.02 0.70 -11.15
C LEU A 12 -8.59 1.19 -10.85
N VAL A 13 -7.81 0.39 -10.14
CA VAL A 13 -6.42 0.73 -9.82
C VAL A 13 -5.64 0.74 -11.13
N PRO A 14 -5.00 1.86 -11.50
CA PRO A 14 -4.25 1.94 -12.75
C PRO A 14 -3.14 0.88 -12.79
N MET A 15 -3.01 0.24 -13.95
CA MET A 15 -1.97 -0.75 -14.19
C MET A 15 -0.82 -0.12 -14.97
N VAL A 16 0.41 -0.36 -14.51
CA VAL A 16 1.66 0.12 -15.09
C VAL A 16 2.40 -1.05 -15.70
N VAL A 17 2.87 -0.89 -16.93
CA VAL A 17 3.66 -1.89 -17.64
C VAL A 17 5.15 -1.54 -17.50
N GLU A 18 5.92 -2.47 -16.98
CA GLU A 18 7.39 -2.38 -16.86
C GLU A 18 8.02 -3.26 -17.96
N GLN A 19 8.77 -2.63 -18.87
CA GLN A 19 9.54 -3.34 -19.88
C GLN A 19 10.86 -3.82 -19.28
N THR A 20 11.07 -5.13 -19.27
CA THR A 20 12.33 -5.76 -18.87
C THR A 20 12.98 -6.43 -20.08
N ASN A 21 14.29 -6.70 -20.03
CA ASN A 21 15.00 -7.42 -21.08
C ASN A 21 14.45 -8.85 -21.34
N ARG A 22 13.55 -9.37 -20.48
CA ARG A 22 12.90 -10.68 -20.61
C ARG A 22 11.41 -10.58 -20.97
N GLY A 23 10.88 -9.38 -21.24
CA GLY A 23 9.48 -9.14 -21.61
C GLY A 23 8.79 -8.07 -20.76
N GLU A 24 7.48 -7.91 -20.97
CA GLU A 24 6.63 -6.95 -20.25
C GLU A 24 6.02 -7.59 -19.00
N ARG A 25 6.11 -6.88 -17.86
CA ARG A 25 5.38 -7.24 -16.64
C ARG A 25 4.44 -6.11 -16.26
N ALA A 26 3.17 -6.43 -16.08
CA ALA A 26 2.16 -5.48 -15.63
C ALA A 26 2.00 -5.56 -14.11
N TYR A 27 2.00 -4.41 -13.46
CA TYR A 27 1.78 -4.24 -12.01
C TYR A 27 0.68 -3.21 -11.79
N ASP A 28 -0.11 -3.35 -10.75
CA ASP A 28 -0.85 -2.18 -10.28
C ASP A 28 0.13 -1.12 -9.73
N ILE A 29 -0.30 0.14 -9.72
CA ILE A 29 0.55 1.26 -9.30
C ILE A 29 1.10 1.09 -7.87
N TYR A 30 0.32 0.50 -6.94
CA TYR A 30 0.77 0.30 -5.56
C TYR A 30 1.83 -0.79 -5.47
N SER A 31 1.65 -1.90 -6.19
CA SER A 31 2.68 -2.95 -6.31
C SER A 31 3.98 -2.41 -6.90
N ARG A 32 3.90 -1.51 -7.90
CA ARG A 32 5.10 -0.87 -8.47
C ARG A 32 5.80 0.04 -7.46
N LEU A 33 5.06 0.76 -6.63
CA LEU A 33 5.60 1.65 -5.59
C LEU A 33 6.14 0.86 -4.39
N LEU A 34 5.53 -0.27 -4.03
CA LEU A 34 6.02 -1.16 -2.98
C LEU A 34 7.41 -1.70 -3.32
N LYS A 35 7.69 -2.02 -4.60
CA LYS A 35 9.06 -2.35 -5.05
C LYS A 35 10.08 -1.22 -4.82
N GLU A 36 9.63 0.05 -4.86
CA GLU A 36 10.47 1.20 -4.51
C GLU A 36 10.51 1.46 -2.99
N ARG A 37 9.91 0.55 -2.19
CA ARG A 37 9.84 0.61 -0.73
C ARG A 37 8.96 1.75 -0.22
N ILE A 38 7.89 2.04 -0.95
CA ILE A 38 6.90 3.04 -0.60
C ILE A 38 5.62 2.35 -0.15
N ILE A 39 5.19 2.61 1.08
CA ILE A 39 3.96 2.10 1.67
C ILE A 39 2.97 3.26 1.83
N PHE A 40 1.71 3.04 1.45
CA PHE A 40 0.63 4.00 1.64
C PHE A 40 -0.29 3.56 2.78
N VAL A 41 -0.56 4.47 3.69
CA VAL A 41 -1.52 4.30 4.79
C VAL A 41 -2.67 5.26 4.54
N THR A 42 -3.74 4.76 3.93
CA THR A 42 -4.87 5.59 3.49
C THR A 42 -6.17 5.12 4.11
N GLY A 43 -6.98 6.04 4.62
CA GLY A 43 -8.28 5.72 5.23
C GLY A 43 -8.17 5.25 6.69
N PRO A 44 -9.29 4.80 7.28
CA PRO A 44 -9.36 4.40 8.69
C PRO A 44 -8.41 3.25 9.04
N ILE A 45 -7.81 3.32 10.23
CA ILE A 45 -6.95 2.24 10.76
C ILE A 45 -7.80 1.19 11.47
N GLU A 46 -7.92 0.03 10.85
CA GLU A 46 -8.59 -1.15 11.39
C GLU A 46 -7.64 -2.35 11.31
N ASP A 47 -8.00 -3.46 11.97
CA ASP A 47 -7.13 -4.65 12.07
C ASP A 47 -6.68 -5.21 10.71
N GLN A 48 -7.54 -5.15 9.69
CA GLN A 48 -7.18 -5.61 8.35
C GLN A 48 -6.12 -4.71 7.70
N VAL A 49 -6.31 -3.39 7.80
CA VAL A 49 -5.37 -2.40 7.24
C VAL A 49 -4.04 -2.47 7.96
N ALA A 50 -4.05 -2.55 9.30
CA ALA A 50 -2.85 -2.72 10.10
C ALA A 50 -2.09 -4.00 9.73
N SER A 51 -2.78 -5.14 9.66
CA SER A 51 -2.19 -6.43 9.27
C SER A 51 -1.52 -6.37 7.90
N LEU A 52 -2.14 -5.71 6.91
CA LEU A 52 -1.55 -5.51 5.58
C LEU A 52 -0.30 -4.63 5.62
N ILE A 53 -0.32 -3.54 6.37
CA ILE A 53 0.84 -2.64 6.50
C ILE A 53 2.00 -3.36 7.21
N THR A 54 1.74 -4.06 8.31
CA THR A 54 2.75 -4.86 9.03
C THR A 54 3.36 -5.93 8.10
N ALA A 55 2.54 -6.60 7.29
CA ALA A 55 3.03 -7.58 6.31
C ALA A 55 3.94 -6.92 5.25
N GLN A 56 3.60 -5.73 4.75
CA GLN A 56 4.43 -4.98 3.81
C GLN A 56 5.76 -4.54 4.45
N LEU A 57 5.74 -4.06 5.69
CA LEU A 57 6.95 -3.69 6.44
C LEU A 57 7.91 -4.87 6.57
N LEU A 58 7.40 -6.03 7.04
CA LEU A 58 8.20 -7.25 7.20
C LEU A 58 8.74 -7.76 5.85
N PHE A 59 7.94 -7.67 4.78
CA PHE A 59 8.39 -8.03 3.43
C PHE A 59 9.57 -7.17 2.98
N LEU A 60 9.49 -5.85 3.15
CA LEU A 60 10.55 -4.92 2.77
C LEU A 60 11.80 -5.05 3.65
N GLU A 61 11.62 -5.31 4.94
CA GLU A 61 12.72 -5.57 5.87
C GLU A 61 13.48 -6.85 5.47
N ALA A 62 12.76 -7.92 5.15
CA ALA A 62 13.35 -9.18 4.69
C ALA A 62 14.11 -9.03 3.36
N GLU A 63 13.63 -8.18 2.44
CA GLU A 63 14.29 -7.94 1.15
C GLU A 63 15.61 -7.19 1.33
N ASN A 64 15.62 -6.12 2.13
CA ASN A 64 16.83 -5.37 2.43
C ASN A 64 16.66 -4.55 3.73
N PRO A 65 17.20 -5.01 4.87
CA PRO A 65 17.02 -4.34 6.15
C PRO A 65 17.83 -3.04 6.28
N LYS A 66 18.77 -2.77 5.36
CA LYS A 66 19.60 -1.56 5.38
C LYS A 66 19.01 -0.40 4.58
N LYS A 67 18.03 -0.67 3.71
CA LYS A 67 17.43 0.34 2.85
C LYS A 67 16.19 0.91 3.54
N GLU A 68 16.06 2.24 3.51
CA GLU A 68 14.94 2.95 4.12
C GLU A 68 13.59 2.52 3.51
N ILE A 69 12.54 2.65 4.31
CA ILE A 69 11.14 2.45 3.90
C ILE A 69 10.45 3.80 4.04
N SER A 70 9.77 4.24 2.99
CA SER A 70 9.00 5.50 3.00
C SER A 70 7.53 5.21 3.24
N MET A 71 6.94 5.83 4.27
CA MET A 71 5.51 5.72 4.55
C MET A 71 4.81 7.03 4.26
N TYR A 72 3.76 6.98 3.42
CA TYR A 72 2.90 8.12 3.11
C TYR A 72 1.55 7.93 3.80
N ILE A 73 1.25 8.80 4.76
CA ILE A 73 0.10 8.64 5.67
C ILE A 73 -0.96 9.69 5.34
N ASN A 74 -2.14 9.21 4.95
CA ASN A 74 -3.37 9.98 4.79
C ASN A 74 -4.52 9.23 5.48
N SER A 75 -4.52 9.25 6.81
CA SER A 75 -5.46 8.51 7.63
C SER A 75 -6.10 9.43 8.67
N PRO A 76 -7.43 9.33 8.91
CA PRO A 76 -8.08 9.98 10.05
C PRO A 76 -7.76 9.30 11.39
N GLY A 77 -6.92 8.26 11.41
CA GLY A 77 -6.71 7.38 12.56
C GLY A 77 -7.72 6.23 12.60
N GLY A 78 -7.91 5.64 13.77
CA GLY A 78 -8.81 4.51 13.95
C GLY A 78 -8.59 3.78 15.28
N VAL A 79 -8.56 2.45 15.23
CA VAL A 79 -8.38 1.60 16.39
C VAL A 79 -6.95 1.71 16.91
N VAL A 80 -6.81 2.09 18.19
CA VAL A 80 -5.50 2.33 18.82
C VAL A 80 -4.62 1.09 18.81
N THR A 81 -5.19 -0.09 19.11
CA THR A 81 -4.42 -1.34 19.12
C THR A 81 -3.91 -1.72 17.73
N SER A 82 -4.70 -1.49 16.69
CA SER A 82 -4.28 -1.72 15.30
C SER A 82 -3.21 -0.72 14.88
N GLY A 83 -3.33 0.54 15.31
CA GLY A 83 -2.29 1.56 15.10
C GLY A 83 -0.97 1.25 15.81
N MET A 84 -1.00 0.59 16.97
CA MET A 84 0.20 0.15 17.70
C MET A 84 0.86 -1.10 17.08
N ALA A 85 0.18 -1.81 16.19
CA ALA A 85 0.72 -2.98 15.49
C ALA A 85 1.50 -2.60 14.21
N ILE A 86 1.32 -1.37 13.73
CA ILE A 86 2.02 -0.78 12.58
C ILE A 86 3.35 -0.19 13.08
#